data_AF-A0A3L7U6B5-F1
#
_entry.id   AF-A0A3L7U6B5-F1
#
_cell.length_a   1.000
_cell.length_b   1.000
_cell.length_c   1.000
_cell.angle_alpha   90.00
_cell.angle_beta   90.00
_cell.angle_gamma   90.00
#
_symmetry.space_group_name_H-M   'P 1'
#
loop_
_entity.id
_entity.type
_entity.pdbx_description
1 polymer ?
#
loop_
_entity_poly.entity_id
_entity_poly.type
_entity_poly.pdbx_seq_one_letter_code
_entity_poly.pdbx_strand_id
1 'polypeptide(L)'
;MDRIRSLVALARLRLLVQEWMLASWFVLSIVVGVVLLIIIERRVIGATAALGVPSRSAMWLVGSIALACALAALIGWLKVRARQQTMEQVALELDARIGSGERLSTALALSADETISSDAFARAAITDAVAYAGDPDLLGRTREAFPVRLGDRWWVAPALLVAAVAAWWFIPQRITETAVPKDADAVLATERPKSPEEKRLEELLKTVEQSPELAAKLDAELETARRTLDEAANGPIRSPDDAARESLKRMAELQQRLAEVA
;
A
#
# COMPACT_ATOMS: atom_id res chain seq x y z
N MET A 1 -45.13 16.02 -26.44
CA MET A 1 -43.78 16.47 -26.06
C MET A 1 -43.12 15.60 -24.99
N ASP A 2 -43.83 15.20 -23.94
CA ASP A 2 -43.24 14.38 -22.86
C ASP A 2 -42.68 13.03 -23.34
N ARG A 3 -43.31 12.41 -24.35
CA ARG A 3 -42.80 11.18 -24.98
C ARG A 3 -41.45 11.37 -25.67
N ILE A 4 -41.25 12.49 -26.36
CA ILE A 4 -39.96 12.79 -27.01
C ILE A 4 -38.89 12.97 -25.93
N ARG A 5 -39.21 13.75 -24.88
CA ARG A 5 -38.30 13.96 -23.74
C ARG A 5 -37.97 12.67 -23.01
N SER A 6 -38.93 11.76 -22.83
CA SER A 6 -38.69 10.48 -22.16
C SER A 6 -37.83 9.52 -23.00
N LEU A 7 -38.00 9.49 -24.32
CA LEU A 7 -37.14 8.72 -25.23
C LEU A 7 -35.70 9.23 -25.21
N VAL A 8 -35.51 10.55 -25.31
CA VAL A 8 -34.18 11.17 -25.23
C VAL A 8 -33.55 10.99 -23.84
N ALA A 9 -34.34 11.08 -22.77
CA ALA A 9 -33.86 10.79 -21.41
C ALA A 9 -33.45 9.33 -21.25
N LEU A 10 -34.18 8.38 -21.85
CA LEU A 10 -33.81 6.96 -21.84
C LEU A 10 -32.49 6.73 -22.60
N ALA A 11 -32.34 7.32 -23.79
CA ALA A 11 -31.10 7.24 -24.56
C ALA A 11 -29.91 7.81 -23.75
N ARG A 12 -30.09 8.99 -23.14
CA ARG A 12 -29.08 9.62 -22.27
C ARG A 12 -28.72 8.73 -21.08
N LEU A 13 -29.71 8.17 -20.40
CA LEU A 13 -29.49 7.29 -19.25
C LEU A 13 -28.69 6.06 -19.66
N ARG A 14 -28.96 5.46 -20.83
CA ARG A 14 -28.21 4.31 -21.33
C ARG A 14 -26.75 4.65 -21.66
N LEU A 15 -26.51 5.80 -22.30
CA LEU A 15 -25.15 6.29 -22.54
C LEU A 15 -24.40 6.51 -21.22
N LEU A 16 -25.04 7.17 -20.24
CA LEU A 16 -24.46 7.38 -18.92
C LEU A 16 -24.16 6.05 -18.22
N VAL A 17 -25.08 5.08 -18.25
CA VAL A 17 -24.86 3.75 -17.65
C VAL A 17 -23.67 3.05 -18.33
N GLN A 18 -23.56 3.13 -19.65
CA GLN A 18 -22.43 2.56 -20.38
C GLN A 18 -21.10 3.20 -19.96
N GLU A 19 -21.06 4.52 -19.82
CA GLU A 19 -19.86 5.24 -19.39
C GLU A 19 -19.48 4.95 -17.94
N TRP A 20 -20.47 4.90 -17.04
CA TRP A 20 -20.26 4.49 -15.65
C TRP A 20 -19.77 3.05 -15.54
N MET A 21 -20.30 2.14 -16.36
CA MET A 21 -19.85 0.76 -16.40
C MET A 21 -18.39 0.66 -16.83
N LEU A 22 -18.00 1.38 -17.90
CA LEU A 22 -16.61 1.43 -18.37
C LEU A 22 -15.68 2.10 -17.36
N ALA A 23 -16.12 3.18 -16.70
CA ALA A 23 -15.35 3.87 -15.67
C ALA A 23 -15.13 2.96 -14.46
N SER A 24 -16.18 2.29 -13.99
CA SER A 24 -16.11 1.34 -12.85
C SER A 24 -15.16 0.19 -13.17
N TRP A 25 -15.21 -0.34 -14.40
CA TRP A 25 -14.30 -1.38 -14.86
C TRP A 25 -12.83 -0.94 -14.85
N PHE A 26 -12.57 0.30 -15.28
CA PHE A 26 -11.24 0.89 -15.26
C PHE A 26 -10.72 1.07 -13.82
N VAL A 27 -11.57 1.56 -12.91
CA VAL A 27 -11.25 1.70 -11.49
C VAL A 27 -10.91 0.33 -10.88
N LEU A 28 -11.75 -0.68 -11.11
CA LEU A 28 -11.51 -2.04 -10.64
C LEU A 28 -10.18 -2.59 -11.15
N SER A 29 -9.87 -2.39 -12.43
CA SER A 29 -8.62 -2.84 -13.03
C SER A 29 -7.39 -2.18 -12.38
N ILE A 30 -7.46 -0.87 -12.07
CA ILE A 30 -6.39 -0.17 -11.34
C ILE A 30 -6.21 -0.76 -9.94
N VAL A 31 -7.31 -0.93 -9.19
CA VAL A 31 -7.26 -1.45 -7.82
C VAL A 31 -6.64 -2.83 -7.80
N VAL A 32 -7.07 -3.74 -8.69
CA VAL A 32 -6.50 -5.09 -8.79
C VAL A 32 -5.03 -5.03 -9.22
N GLY A 33 -4.67 -4.14 -10.15
CA GLY A 33 -3.28 -3.94 -10.57
C GLY A 33 -2.37 -3.45 -9.44
N VAL A 34 -2.85 -2.52 -8.59
CA VAL A 34 -2.12 -2.03 -7.42
C VAL A 34 -1.93 -3.15 -6.40
N VAL A 35 -2.98 -3.94 -6.13
CA VAL A 35 -2.90 -5.10 -5.23
C VAL A 35 -1.89 -6.12 -5.75
N LEU A 36 -1.92 -6.44 -7.05
CA LEU A 36 -0.94 -7.32 -7.69
C LEU A 36 0.50 -6.78 -7.51
N LEU A 37 0.71 -5.49 -7.73
CA LEU A 37 2.01 -4.85 -7.57
C LEU A 37 2.53 -4.94 -6.13
N ILE A 38 1.66 -4.71 -5.14
CA ILE A 38 1.97 -4.88 -3.71
C ILE A 38 2.37 -6.33 -3.39
N ILE A 39 1.66 -7.32 -3.93
CA ILE A 39 1.96 -8.75 -3.73
C ILE A 39 3.35 -9.07 -4.30
N ILE A 40 3.62 -8.63 -5.53
CA ILE A 40 4.91 -8.85 -6.20
C ILE A 40 6.03 -8.16 -5.42
N GLU A 41 5.85 -6.91 -5.02
CA GLU A 41 6.85 -6.16 -4.28
C GLU A 41 7.20 -6.86 -2.96
N ARG A 42 6.18 -7.25 -2.17
CA ARG A 42 6.37 -7.93 -0.89
C ARG A 42 6.97 -9.32 -1.00
N ARG A 43 6.70 -10.06 -2.08
CA ARG A 43 7.19 -11.45 -2.22
C ARG A 43 8.49 -11.58 -3.01
N VAL A 44 8.77 -10.69 -3.95
CA VAL A 44 9.90 -10.80 -4.89
C VAL A 44 11.00 -9.80 -4.61
N ILE A 45 10.65 -8.52 -4.40
CA ILE A 45 11.64 -7.42 -4.48
C ILE A 45 12.12 -7.00 -3.10
N GLY A 46 11.23 -6.94 -2.09
CA GLY A 46 11.59 -6.46 -0.76
C GLY A 46 12.09 -5.02 -0.73
N ALA A 47 11.88 -4.25 -1.80
CA ALA A 47 12.43 -2.89 -1.96
C ALA A 47 11.97 -1.92 -0.87
N THR A 48 10.73 -2.05 -0.37
CA THR A 48 10.27 -1.27 0.79
C THR A 48 11.02 -1.57 2.08
N ALA A 49 11.58 -2.77 2.25
CA ALA A 49 12.47 -3.08 3.37
C ALA A 49 13.85 -2.43 3.21
N ALA A 50 14.32 -2.25 1.96
CA ALA A 50 15.61 -1.60 1.66
C ALA A 50 15.54 -0.06 1.72
N LEU A 51 14.37 0.55 1.46
CA LEU A 51 14.17 2.01 1.43
C LEU A 51 13.84 2.64 2.80
N GLY A 52 13.89 1.88 3.90
CA GLY A 52 13.63 2.40 5.25
C GLY A 52 12.19 2.90 5.49
N VAL A 53 11.28 2.64 4.54
CA VAL A 53 9.85 2.93 4.71
C VAL A 53 9.32 1.95 5.75
N PRO A 54 8.58 2.38 6.79
CA PRO A 54 8.02 1.49 7.82
C PRO A 54 6.96 0.56 7.23
N SER A 55 7.40 -0.48 6.51
CA SER A 55 6.59 -1.44 5.74
C SER A 55 5.65 -2.28 6.61
N ARG A 56 5.78 -2.15 7.93
CA ARG A 56 4.97 -2.84 8.95
C ARG A 56 3.69 -2.11 9.35
N SER A 57 3.54 -0.82 9.06
CA SER A 57 2.27 -0.16 9.38
C SER A 57 1.25 -0.52 8.30
N ALA A 58 0.30 -1.40 8.65
CA ALA A 58 -0.88 -1.69 7.82
C ALA A 58 -1.59 -0.39 7.36
N MET A 59 -1.41 0.68 8.13
CA MET A 59 -1.89 2.04 7.85
C MET A 59 -1.38 2.64 6.54
N TRP A 60 -0.11 2.42 6.15
CA TRP A 60 0.42 2.93 4.88
C TRP A 60 -0.09 2.15 3.66
N LEU A 61 -0.29 0.83 3.82
CA LEU A 61 -0.93 0.02 2.78
C LEU A 61 -2.39 0.41 2.59
N VAL A 62 -3.13 0.56 3.69
CA VAL A 62 -4.51 1.04 3.65
C VAL A 62 -4.57 2.44 3.05
N GLY A 63 -3.64 3.34 3.42
CA GLY A 63 -3.57 4.70 2.89
C GLY A 63 -3.27 4.75 1.39
N SER A 64 -2.33 3.95 0.89
CA SER A 64 -2.00 3.89 -0.54
C SER A 64 -3.12 3.28 -1.38
N ILE A 65 -3.76 2.21 -0.89
CA ILE A 65 -4.93 1.62 -1.56
C ILE A 65 -6.09 2.62 -1.56
N ALA A 66 -6.37 3.28 -0.43
CA ALA A 66 -7.42 4.29 -0.34
C ALA A 66 -7.17 5.46 -1.30
N LEU A 67 -5.92 5.95 -1.37
CA LEU A 67 -5.52 7.01 -2.30
C LEU A 67 -5.67 6.58 -3.76
N ALA A 68 -5.24 5.37 -4.11
CA ALA A 68 -5.39 4.82 -5.46
C ALA A 68 -6.87 4.67 -5.85
N CYS A 69 -7.71 4.16 -4.94
CA CYS A 69 -9.16 4.09 -5.12
C CYS A 69 -9.76 5.49 -5.32
N ALA A 70 -9.38 6.47 -4.50
CA ALA A 70 -9.88 7.84 -4.59
C ALA A 70 -9.48 8.51 -5.91
N LEU A 71 -8.23 8.37 -6.34
CA LEU A 71 -7.73 8.87 -7.62
C LEU A 71 -8.45 8.21 -8.79
N ALA A 72 -8.60 6.89 -8.77
CA ALA A 72 -9.29 6.16 -9.82
C ALA A 72 -10.77 6.58 -9.90
N ALA A 73 -11.46 6.71 -8.75
CA ALA A 73 -12.82 7.20 -8.69
C ALA A 73 -12.95 8.64 -9.21
N LEU A 74 -12.02 9.54 -8.85
CA LEU A 74 -11.98 10.91 -9.34
C LEU A 74 -11.78 10.97 -10.86
N ILE A 75 -10.83 10.21 -11.41
CA ILE A 75 -10.60 10.12 -12.85
C ILE A 75 -11.84 9.56 -13.57
N GLY A 76 -12.44 8.51 -13.03
CA GLY A 76 -13.69 7.94 -13.53
C GLY A 76 -14.81 8.97 -13.57
N TRP A 77 -15.02 9.70 -12.47
CA TRP A 77 -16.01 10.76 -12.35
C TRP A 77 -15.75 11.92 -13.33
N LEU A 78 -14.51 12.39 -13.44
CA LEU A 78 -14.14 13.44 -14.39
C LEU A 78 -14.38 13.01 -15.85
N LYS A 79 -14.09 11.76 -16.20
CA LYS A 79 -14.35 11.23 -17.54
C LYS A 79 -15.85 11.15 -17.85
N VAL A 80 -16.65 10.68 -16.90
CA VAL A 80 -18.12 10.67 -17.05
C VAL A 80 -18.64 12.10 -17.17
N ARG A 81 -18.16 13.02 -16.32
CA ARG A 81 -18.56 14.43 -16.36
C ARG A 81 -18.21 15.10 -17.70
N ALA A 82 -17.01 14.85 -18.22
CA ALA A 82 -16.54 15.40 -19.49
C ALA A 82 -17.33 14.87 -20.70
N ARG A 83 -17.99 13.72 -20.57
CA ARG A 83 -18.77 13.09 -21.63
C ARG A 83 -20.29 13.25 -21.44
N GLN A 84 -20.73 14.06 -20.48
CA GLN A 84 -22.14 14.40 -20.35
C GLN A 84 -22.61 15.18 -21.58
N GLN A 85 -23.29 14.49 -22.48
CA GLN A 85 -23.93 15.10 -23.64
C GLN A 85 -25.17 15.89 -23.21
N THR A 86 -25.43 17.00 -23.92
CA THR A 86 -26.66 17.79 -23.75
C THR A 86 -27.86 17.06 -24.33
N MET A 87 -29.07 17.45 -23.93
CA MET A 87 -30.30 16.80 -24.38
C MET A 87 -30.49 16.90 -25.91
N GLU A 88 -30.05 18.00 -26.51
CA GLU A 88 -30.07 18.24 -27.96
C GLU A 88 -29.09 17.33 -28.71
N GLN A 89 -27.86 17.17 -28.20
CA GLN A 89 -26.87 16.26 -28.78
C GLN A 89 -27.36 14.82 -28.75
N VAL A 90 -27.97 14.39 -27.64
CA VAL A 90 -28.54 13.05 -27.51
C VAL A 90 -29.72 12.88 -28.46
N ALA A 91 -30.57 13.90 -28.66
CA ALA A 91 -31.68 13.83 -29.60
C ALA A 91 -31.21 13.68 -31.05
N LEU A 92 -30.14 14.41 -31.44
CA LEU A 92 -29.53 14.30 -32.75
C LEU A 92 -28.90 12.90 -32.96
N GLU A 93 -28.20 12.37 -31.95
CA GLU A 93 -27.62 11.03 -32.02
C GLU A 93 -28.70 9.93 -32.03
N LEU A 94 -29.79 10.12 -31.29
CA LEU A 94 -30.97 9.25 -31.30
C LEU A 94 -31.61 9.20 -32.69
N ASP A 95 -31.79 10.36 -33.33
CA ASP A 95 -32.35 10.47 -34.66
C ASP A 95 -31.46 9.79 -35.71
N ALA A 96 -30.14 10.00 -35.61
CA ALA A 96 -29.16 9.37 -36.50
C ALA A 96 -29.18 7.83 -36.39
N ARG A 97 -29.35 7.28 -35.18
CA ARG A 97 -29.34 5.82 -34.96
C ARG A 97 -30.66 5.14 -35.29
N ILE A 98 -31.80 5.80 -35.06
CA ILE A 98 -33.13 5.24 -35.36
C ILE A 98 -33.54 5.53 -36.81
N GLY A 99 -32.88 6.49 -37.48
CA GLY A 99 -33.21 6.89 -38.85
C GLY A 99 -34.50 7.70 -38.96
N SER A 100 -34.82 8.49 -37.94
CA SER A 100 -36.03 9.33 -37.91
C SER A 100 -35.95 10.56 -38.82
N GLY A 101 -34.75 10.89 -39.32
CA GLY A 101 -34.53 12.07 -40.18
C GLY A 101 -34.69 13.38 -39.42
N GLU A 102 -34.01 13.51 -38.27
CA GLU A 102 -33.95 14.72 -37.43
C GLU A 102 -35.27 15.16 -36.76
N ARG A 103 -36.37 14.43 -36.95
CA ARG A 103 -37.68 14.78 -36.40
C ARG A 103 -37.67 15.07 -34.89
N LEU A 104 -36.96 14.29 -34.07
CA LEU A 104 -36.97 14.46 -32.61
C LEU A 104 -36.10 15.65 -32.19
N SER A 105 -34.93 15.81 -32.81
CA SER A 105 -34.00 16.92 -32.59
C SER A 105 -34.59 18.25 -33.03
N THR A 106 -35.20 18.31 -34.23
CA THR A 106 -35.90 19.48 -34.75
C THR A 106 -37.09 19.85 -33.87
N ALA A 107 -37.93 18.88 -33.47
CA ALA A 107 -39.05 19.17 -32.58
C ALA A 107 -38.59 19.65 -31.20
N LEU A 108 -37.49 19.11 -30.65
CA LEU A 108 -36.91 19.58 -29.40
C LEU A 108 -36.40 21.02 -29.52
N ALA A 109 -35.63 21.33 -30.57
CA ALA A 109 -35.11 22.68 -30.82
C ALA A 109 -36.23 23.70 -31.02
N LEU A 110 -37.24 23.37 -31.83
CA LEU A 110 -38.40 24.24 -32.07
C LEU A 110 -39.28 24.42 -30.83
N SER A 111 -39.33 23.43 -29.93
CA SER A 111 -40.08 23.53 -28.67
C SER A 111 -39.36 24.32 -27.58
N ALA A 112 -38.06 24.57 -27.72
CA ALA A 112 -37.27 25.33 -26.76
C ALA A 112 -37.47 26.84 -26.95
N ASP A 113 -37.79 27.29 -28.16
CA ASP A 113 -38.05 28.69 -28.49
C ASP A 113 -39.55 28.96 -28.63
N GLU A 114 -40.12 29.64 -27.64
CA GLU A 114 -41.55 29.95 -27.58
C GLU A 114 -42.00 30.83 -28.77
N THR A 115 -41.12 31.70 -29.28
CA THR A 115 -41.45 32.61 -30.39
C THR A 115 -41.63 31.83 -31.70
N ILE A 116 -40.71 30.89 -31.97
CA ILE A 116 -40.72 30.05 -33.18
C ILE A 116 -41.79 28.97 -33.07
N SER A 117 -42.06 28.44 -31.87
CA SER A 117 -43.05 27.39 -31.64
C SER A 117 -44.48 27.76 -32.07
N SER A 118 -44.78 29.06 -32.19
CA SER A 118 -46.09 29.57 -32.61
C SER A 118 -46.33 29.49 -34.13
N ASP A 119 -45.26 29.34 -34.93
CA ASP A 119 -45.34 29.22 -36.38
C ASP A 119 -46.12 27.96 -36.80
N ALA A 120 -46.86 28.05 -37.90
CA ALA A 120 -47.63 26.94 -38.45
C ALA A 120 -46.72 25.77 -38.85
N PHE A 121 -45.54 26.05 -39.42
CA PHE A 121 -44.57 25.02 -39.79
C PHE A 121 -43.94 24.36 -38.56
N ALA A 122 -43.59 25.15 -37.54
CA ALA A 122 -43.04 24.62 -36.30
C ALA A 122 -44.03 23.69 -35.59
N ARG A 123 -45.31 24.09 -35.50
CA ARG A 123 -46.37 23.24 -34.95
C ARG A 123 -46.59 21.97 -35.74
N ALA A 124 -46.54 22.03 -37.07
CA ALA A 124 -46.67 20.85 -37.92
C ALA A 124 -45.50 19.87 -37.68
N ALA A 125 -44.26 20.36 -37.65
CA ALA A 125 -43.07 19.53 -37.39
C ALA A 125 -43.11 18.91 -35.98
N ILE A 126 -43.50 19.69 -34.97
CA ILE A 126 -43.70 19.20 -33.59
C ILE A 126 -44.76 18.10 -33.55
N THR A 127 -45.88 18.28 -34.26
CA THR A 127 -46.99 17.32 -34.27
C THR A 127 -46.58 16.03 -34.98
N ASP A 128 -45.88 16.10 -36.11
CA ASP A 128 -45.32 14.93 -36.81
C ASP A 128 -44.35 14.16 -35.91
N ALA A 129 -43.42 14.86 -35.23
CA ALA A 129 -42.48 14.22 -34.32
C ALA A 129 -43.17 13.58 -33.10
N VAL A 130 -44.25 14.19 -32.58
CA VAL A 130 -45.04 13.60 -31.48
C VAL A 130 -45.82 12.38 -31.94
N ALA A 131 -46.38 12.40 -33.17
CA ALA A 131 -47.04 11.24 -33.76
C ALA A 131 -46.04 10.10 -33.98
N TYR A 132 -44.85 10.41 -34.50
CA TYR A 132 -43.74 9.47 -34.65
C TYR A 132 -43.32 8.87 -33.30
N ALA A 133 -43.07 9.70 -32.28
CA ALA A 133 -42.79 9.27 -30.90
C ALA A 133 -43.96 8.54 -30.22
N GLY A 134 -45.14 8.57 -30.82
CA GLY A 134 -46.33 7.85 -30.39
C GLY A 134 -46.28 6.34 -30.66
N ASP A 135 -45.44 5.92 -31.62
CA ASP A 135 -45.30 4.54 -32.08
C ASP A 135 -44.77 3.62 -30.96
N PRO A 136 -45.50 2.54 -30.59
CA PRO A 136 -45.10 1.63 -29.52
C PRO A 136 -43.77 0.91 -29.80
N ASP A 137 -43.42 0.67 -31.06
CA ASP A 137 -42.20 -0.06 -31.44
C ASP A 137 -40.94 0.80 -31.33
N LEU A 138 -41.11 2.12 -31.27
CA LEU A 138 -40.02 3.07 -31.25
C LEU A 138 -39.21 2.97 -29.95
N LEU A 139 -39.86 2.60 -28.85
CA LEU A 139 -39.18 2.35 -27.57
C LEU A 139 -38.26 1.13 -27.66
N GLY A 140 -38.70 0.06 -28.34
CA GLY A 140 -37.88 -1.12 -28.64
C GLY A 140 -36.66 -0.76 -29.50
N ARG A 141 -36.89 -0.09 -30.62
CA ARG A 141 -35.84 0.41 -31.53
C ARG A 141 -34.83 1.32 -30.84
N THR A 142 -35.30 2.19 -29.94
CA THR A 142 -34.41 3.05 -29.13
C THR A 142 -33.50 2.22 -28.22
N ARG A 143 -34.02 1.15 -27.61
CA ARG A 143 -33.22 0.26 -26.76
C ARG A 143 -32.19 -0.52 -27.58
N GLU A 144 -32.52 -0.92 -28.79
CA GLU A 144 -31.61 -1.62 -29.70
C GLU A 144 -30.54 -0.70 -30.28
N ALA A 145 -30.90 0.55 -30.59
CA ALA A 145 -29.99 1.59 -31.05
C ALA A 145 -28.94 2.00 -30.00
N PHE A 146 -29.25 1.85 -28.71
CA PHE A 146 -28.34 2.12 -27.59
C PHE A 146 -28.10 0.85 -26.77
N PRO A 147 -27.33 -0.13 -27.29
CA PRO A 147 -26.99 -1.34 -26.56
C PRO A 147 -25.91 -1.03 -25.52
N VAL A 148 -26.13 -1.46 -24.28
CA VAL A 148 -25.10 -1.40 -23.23
C VAL A 148 -24.09 -2.51 -23.51
N ARG A 149 -23.00 -2.16 -24.18
CA ARG A 149 -21.90 -3.08 -24.51
C ARG A 149 -20.74 -2.92 -23.53
N LEU A 150 -20.21 -4.05 -23.09
CA LEU A 150 -18.89 -4.10 -22.48
C LEU A 150 -17.84 -3.78 -23.57
N GLY A 151 -16.88 -2.91 -23.27
CA GLY A 151 -15.85 -2.55 -24.23
C GLY A 151 -14.89 -3.72 -24.52
N ASP A 152 -14.13 -3.64 -25.61
CA ASP A 152 -13.18 -4.68 -26.04
C ASP A 152 -12.13 -5.09 -24.99
N ARG A 153 -11.92 -4.23 -23.98
CA ARG A 153 -11.01 -4.42 -22.85
C ARG A 153 -11.68 -5.02 -21.61
N TRP A 154 -12.86 -5.61 -21.73
CA TRP A 154 -13.54 -6.27 -20.62
C TRP A 154 -12.70 -7.41 -20.03
N TRP A 155 -11.79 -8.03 -20.78
CA TRP A 155 -10.95 -9.12 -20.25
C TRP A 155 -9.81 -8.65 -19.33
N VAL A 156 -9.50 -7.35 -19.28
CA VAL A 156 -8.34 -6.82 -18.54
C VAL A 156 -8.48 -7.05 -17.03
N ALA A 157 -9.65 -6.76 -16.44
CA ALA A 157 -9.84 -6.94 -15.00
C ALA A 157 -9.78 -8.42 -14.56
N PRO A 158 -10.47 -9.38 -15.22
CA PRO A 158 -10.35 -10.79 -14.86
C PRO A 158 -8.94 -11.33 -15.13
N ALA A 159 -8.26 -10.89 -16.20
CA ALA A 159 -6.87 -11.27 -16.44
C ALA A 159 -5.94 -10.79 -15.30
N LEU A 160 -6.10 -9.54 -14.85
CA LEU A 160 -5.34 -9.01 -13.70
C LEU A 160 -5.69 -9.75 -12.40
N LEU A 161 -6.95 -10.12 -12.19
CA LEU A 161 -7.37 -10.86 -11.00
C LEU A 161 -6.78 -12.27 -11.00
N VAL A 162 -6.82 -12.96 -12.13
CA VAL A 162 -6.15 -14.27 -12.30
C VAL A 162 -4.65 -14.14 -12.06
N ALA A 163 -4.01 -13.10 -12.60
CA ALA A 163 -2.60 -12.83 -12.36
C ALA A 163 -2.31 -12.57 -10.87
N ALA A 164 -3.18 -11.84 -10.15
CA ALA A 164 -3.05 -11.60 -8.71
C ALA A 164 -3.15 -12.88 -7.89
N VAL A 165 -4.12 -13.74 -8.21
CA VAL A 165 -4.27 -15.06 -7.56
C VAL A 165 -3.08 -15.96 -7.86
N ALA A 166 -2.64 -16.00 -9.13
CA ALA A 166 -1.47 -16.77 -9.53
C ALA A 166 -0.20 -16.26 -8.82
N ALA A 167 0.00 -14.94 -8.75
CA ALA A 167 1.11 -14.34 -8.02
C ALA A 167 1.07 -14.72 -6.54
N TRP A 168 -0.12 -14.74 -5.92
CA TRP A 168 -0.28 -15.14 -4.53
C TRP A 168 0.08 -16.60 -4.25
N TRP A 169 -0.31 -17.51 -5.14
CA TRP A 169 -0.09 -18.95 -5.00
C TRP A 169 1.33 -19.38 -5.39
N PHE A 170 1.84 -18.87 -6.52
CA PHE A 170 3.05 -19.39 -7.15
C PHE A 170 4.33 -18.65 -6.79
N ILE A 171 4.26 -17.41 -6.27
CA ILE A 171 5.48 -16.69 -5.88
C ILE A 171 5.87 -17.12 -4.46
N PRO A 172 6.94 -17.91 -4.25
CA PRO A 172 7.37 -18.27 -2.89
C PRO A 172 7.76 -17.02 -2.10
N GLN A 173 7.48 -17.01 -0.80
CA GLN A 173 7.84 -15.92 0.11
C GLN A 173 9.36 -15.92 0.36
N ARG A 174 10.16 -15.45 -0.60
CA ARG A 174 11.63 -15.51 -0.50
C ARG A 174 12.23 -14.52 0.52
N ILE A 175 11.43 -13.63 1.11
CA ILE A 175 11.92 -12.51 1.95
C ILE A 175 11.69 -12.75 3.45
N THR A 176 10.96 -13.81 3.85
CA THR A 176 10.78 -14.12 5.27
C THR A 176 12.07 -14.63 5.94
N GLU A 177 13.09 -15.04 5.17
CA GLU A 177 14.33 -15.59 5.73
C GLU A 177 15.44 -14.56 6.03
N THR A 178 15.37 -13.31 5.56
CA THR A 178 16.52 -12.38 5.70
C THR A 178 16.21 -10.96 6.21
N ALA A 179 15.11 -10.74 6.94
CA ALA A 179 14.87 -9.39 7.49
C ALA A 179 14.06 -9.34 8.79
N VAL A 180 14.45 -10.12 9.80
CA VAL A 180 14.34 -9.67 11.20
C VAL A 180 15.58 -10.15 11.95
N PRO A 181 16.57 -9.30 12.27
CA PRO A 181 17.26 -9.49 13.53
C PRO A 181 16.23 -9.07 14.59
N LYS A 182 15.41 -10.03 15.04
CA LYS A 182 14.64 -9.87 16.28
C LYS A 182 15.52 -10.19 17.50
N ASP A 183 16.82 -10.26 17.26
CA ASP A 183 17.85 -10.73 18.16
C ASP A 183 19.18 -10.08 17.76
N ALA A 184 19.26 -8.75 17.79
CA ALA A 184 20.58 -8.10 17.82
C ALA A 184 21.38 -8.50 19.08
N ASP A 185 20.69 -9.03 20.11
CA ASP A 185 21.29 -9.58 21.33
C ASP A 185 21.42 -11.11 21.35
N ALA A 186 20.72 -11.88 20.49
CA ALA A 186 20.82 -13.36 20.50
C ALA A 186 21.73 -13.94 19.40
N VAL A 187 22.12 -13.17 18.38
CA VAL A 187 23.07 -13.64 17.34
C VAL A 187 24.55 -13.45 17.75
N LEU A 188 24.83 -12.75 18.85
CA LEU A 188 26.18 -12.72 19.45
C LEU A 188 26.48 -13.95 20.33
N ALA A 189 25.51 -14.83 20.56
CA ALA A 189 25.63 -15.94 21.51
C ALA A 189 25.94 -17.31 20.89
N THR A 190 25.94 -17.48 19.55
CA THR A 190 26.00 -18.84 18.97
C THR A 190 27.25 -19.16 18.17
N GLU A 191 28.10 -18.21 17.75
CA GLU A 191 29.37 -18.55 17.10
C GLU A 191 30.45 -17.48 17.35
N ARG A 192 30.83 -17.30 18.62
CA ARG A 192 32.16 -16.75 18.92
C ARG A 192 33.11 -17.95 19.06
N PRO A 193 34.11 -18.14 18.19
CA PRO A 193 35.15 -19.12 18.48
C PRO A 193 35.79 -18.71 19.81
N LYS A 194 35.58 -19.54 20.86
CA LYS A 194 36.17 -19.34 22.19
C LYS A 194 37.62 -18.95 22.02
N SER A 195 37.99 -17.74 22.46
CA SER A 195 39.37 -17.27 22.36
C SER A 195 40.26 -18.18 23.22
N PRO A 196 41.56 -18.34 22.89
CA PRO A 196 42.48 -19.15 23.68
C PRO A 196 42.62 -18.70 25.15
N GLU A 197 42.14 -17.49 25.48
CA GLU A 197 42.14 -16.91 26.82
C GLU A 197 40.95 -17.40 27.67
N GLU A 198 39.77 -17.59 27.07
CA GLU A 198 38.58 -18.12 27.76
C GLU A 198 38.77 -19.59 28.15
N LYS A 199 39.47 -20.38 27.34
CA LYS A 199 39.82 -21.77 27.67
C LYS A 199 40.81 -21.86 28.84
N ARG A 200 41.76 -20.93 28.93
CA ARG A 200 42.69 -20.83 30.06
C ARG A 200 41.98 -20.42 31.34
N LEU A 201 40.98 -19.54 31.24
CA LEU A 201 40.13 -19.17 32.38
C LEU A 201 39.25 -20.32 32.86
N GLU A 202 38.68 -21.12 31.96
CA GLU A 202 37.91 -22.34 32.31
C GLU A 202 38.78 -23.40 33.00
N GLU A 203 40.04 -23.55 32.57
CA GLU A 203 41.00 -24.50 33.15
C GLU A 203 41.50 -24.04 34.54
N LEU A 204 41.69 -22.73 34.72
CA LEU A 204 41.99 -22.12 36.02
C LEU A 204 40.81 -22.21 36.98
N LEU A 205 39.57 -22.00 36.52
CA LEU A 205 38.36 -22.16 37.34
C LEU A 205 38.19 -23.60 37.84
N LYS A 206 38.45 -24.59 36.98
CA LYS A 206 38.46 -26.00 37.36
C LYS A 206 39.55 -26.35 38.37
N THR A 207 40.70 -25.70 38.28
CA THR A 207 41.80 -25.90 39.22
C THR A 207 41.49 -25.26 40.58
N VAL A 208 40.81 -24.11 40.59
CA VAL A 208 40.38 -23.42 41.82
C VAL A 208 39.26 -24.18 42.54
N GLU A 209 38.30 -24.77 41.82
CA GLU A 209 37.25 -25.63 42.40
C GLU A 209 37.81 -26.90 43.08
N GLN A 210 38.96 -27.40 42.65
CA GLN A 210 39.56 -28.62 43.20
C GLN A 210 40.44 -28.38 44.45
N SER A 211 40.65 -27.13 44.85
CA SER A 211 41.50 -26.76 45.99
C SER A 211 40.77 -25.79 46.95
N PRO A 212 40.04 -26.30 47.96
CA PRO A 212 39.26 -25.47 48.90
C PRO A 212 40.11 -24.52 49.75
N GLU A 213 41.43 -24.73 49.82
CA GLU A 213 42.36 -23.83 50.52
C GLU A 213 42.67 -22.52 49.75
N LEU A 214 42.44 -22.49 48.44
CA LEU A 214 42.67 -21.30 47.59
C LEU A 214 41.44 -20.39 47.50
N ALA A 215 40.23 -20.95 47.57
CA ALA A 215 38.99 -20.17 47.63
C ALA A 215 38.89 -19.33 48.92
N ALA A 216 39.31 -19.89 50.06
CA ALA A 216 39.33 -19.16 51.34
C ALA A 216 40.35 -18.00 51.35
N LYS A 217 41.48 -18.14 50.63
CA LYS A 217 42.47 -17.07 50.48
C LYS A 217 41.99 -15.97 49.53
N LEU A 218 41.31 -16.34 48.45
CA LEU A 218 40.72 -15.38 47.50
C LEU A 218 39.54 -14.61 48.09
N ASP A 219 38.70 -15.23 48.94
CA ASP A 219 37.63 -14.52 49.63
C ASP A 219 38.18 -13.55 50.70
N ALA A 220 39.25 -13.91 51.40
CA ALA A 220 39.94 -13.00 52.30
C ALA A 220 40.61 -11.83 51.56
N GLU A 221 41.17 -12.07 50.37
CA GLU A 221 41.74 -11.03 49.51
C GLU A 221 40.64 -10.16 48.85
N LEU A 222 39.47 -10.71 48.54
CA LEU A 222 38.32 -9.96 48.02
C LEU A 222 37.65 -9.11 49.10
N GLU A 223 37.56 -9.58 50.35
CA GLU A 223 37.08 -8.75 51.47
C GLU A 223 38.05 -7.61 51.80
N THR A 224 39.36 -7.86 51.77
CA THR A 224 40.36 -6.81 52.00
C THR A 224 40.37 -5.81 50.84
N ALA A 225 40.25 -6.27 49.58
CA ALA A 225 40.10 -5.39 48.43
C ALA A 225 38.82 -4.54 48.53
N ARG A 226 37.68 -5.11 48.92
CA ARG A 226 36.44 -4.36 49.16
C ARG A 226 36.57 -3.32 50.26
N ARG A 227 37.18 -3.67 51.41
CA ARG A 227 37.44 -2.70 52.48
C ARG A 227 38.32 -1.55 52.02
N THR A 228 39.39 -1.82 51.26
CA THR A 228 40.25 -0.75 50.72
C THR A 228 39.56 0.14 49.69
N LEU A 229 38.55 -0.40 48.98
CA LEU A 229 37.79 0.33 47.97
C LEU A 229 36.71 1.21 48.62
N ASP A 230 36.04 0.72 49.67
CA ASP A 230 35.10 1.51 50.46
C ASP A 230 35.80 2.61 51.26
N GLU A 231 37.03 2.36 51.73
CA GLU A 231 37.87 3.35 52.41
C GLU A 231 38.43 4.40 51.42
N ALA A 232 38.67 4.01 50.16
CA ALA A 232 38.98 4.94 49.07
C ALA A 232 37.77 5.76 48.60
N ALA A 233 36.55 5.22 48.73
CA ALA A 233 35.31 5.92 48.38
C ALA A 233 34.91 6.98 49.43
N ASN A 234 35.33 6.84 50.69
CA ASN A 234 35.04 7.79 51.77
C ASN A 234 36.24 8.66 52.21
N GLY A 235 37.37 8.60 51.51
CA GLY A 235 38.53 9.46 51.72
C GLY A 235 38.47 10.77 50.91
N PRO A 236 39.26 11.81 51.26
CA PRO A 236 39.24 13.07 50.52
C PRO A 236 39.66 12.86 49.07
N ILE A 237 38.92 13.45 48.14
CA ILE A 237 39.07 13.32 46.68
C ILE A 237 40.55 13.53 46.28
N ARG A 238 41.23 12.44 45.92
CA ARG A 238 42.63 12.44 45.47
C ARG A 238 42.70 12.67 43.96
N SER A 239 43.76 13.35 43.53
CA SER A 239 43.96 13.68 42.12
C SER A 239 44.30 12.42 41.29
N PRO A 240 43.84 12.34 40.03
CA PRO A 240 43.90 11.13 39.20
C PRO A 240 45.32 10.63 38.91
N ASP A 241 46.33 11.49 38.99
CA ASP A 241 47.72 11.12 38.72
C ASP A 241 48.34 10.24 39.82
N ASP A 242 47.88 10.37 41.08
CA ASP A 242 48.38 9.53 42.18
C ASP A 242 47.74 8.13 42.15
N ALA A 243 46.47 8.03 41.73
CA ALA A 243 45.79 6.74 41.54
C ALA A 243 46.38 5.93 40.39
N ALA A 244 46.83 6.60 39.32
CA ALA A 244 47.52 5.95 38.20
C ALA A 244 48.88 5.39 38.60
N ARG A 245 49.62 6.08 39.49
CA ARG A 245 50.93 5.61 39.96
C ARG A 245 50.82 4.42 40.90
N GLU A 246 49.83 4.39 41.79
CA GLU A 246 49.62 3.26 42.68
C GLU A 246 49.08 2.01 41.96
N SER A 247 48.20 2.17 40.97
CA SER A 247 47.72 1.04 40.16
C SER A 247 48.84 0.39 39.34
N LEU A 248 49.75 1.20 38.78
CA LEU A 248 50.96 0.69 38.12
C LEU A 248 51.90 -0.03 39.11
N LYS A 249 52.04 0.48 40.33
CA LYS A 249 52.86 -0.17 41.37
C LYS A 249 52.25 -1.51 41.81
N ARG A 250 50.92 -1.59 41.95
CA ARG A 250 50.20 -2.83 42.28
C ARG A 250 50.26 -3.87 41.15
N MET A 251 50.21 -3.44 39.89
CA MET A 251 50.41 -4.33 38.75
C MET A 251 51.85 -4.89 38.71
N ALA A 252 52.85 -4.08 39.01
CA ALA A 252 54.23 -4.54 39.10
C ALA A 252 54.43 -5.54 40.26
N GLU A 253 53.82 -5.28 41.42
CA GLU A 253 53.90 -6.18 42.57
C GLU A 253 53.18 -7.52 42.32
N LEU A 254 52.07 -7.51 41.58
CA LEU A 254 51.39 -8.73 41.13
C LEU A 254 52.20 -9.52 40.11
N GLN A 255 52.89 -8.85 39.17
CA GLN A 255 53.80 -9.51 38.23
C GLN A 255 54.99 -10.15 38.95
N GLN A 256 55.53 -9.49 39.97
CA GLN A 256 56.64 -10.03 40.75
C GLN A 256 56.23 -11.24 41.58
N ARG A 257 55.04 -11.23 42.19
CA ARG A 257 54.51 -12.39 42.92
C ARG A 257 54.12 -13.57 42.01
N LEU A 258 53.66 -13.30 40.78
CA LEU A 258 53.44 -14.35 39.79
C LEU A 258 54.74 -15.02 39.33
N ALA A 259 55.85 -14.27 39.30
CA ALA A 259 57.17 -14.82 38.99
C ALA A 259 57.79 -15.64 40.13
N GLU A 260 57.36 -15.44 41.38
CA GLU A 260 57.80 -16.24 42.54
C GLU A 260 57.02 -17.56 42.71
N VAL A 261 55.86 -17.69 42.07
CA VAL A 261 54.97 -18.88 42.19
C VAL A 261 55.08 -19.80 40.97
N ALA A 262 55.78 -19.39 39.91
CA ALA A 262 56.11 -20.20 38.73
C ALA A 262 57.52 -20.80 38.85
#